data_AF-A0A960U255-F1
#
_entry.id   AF-A0A960U255-F1
#
_cell.length_a   1.000
_cell.length_b   1.000
_cell.length_c   1.000
_cell.angle_alpha   90.00
_cell.angle_beta   90.00
_cell.angle_gamma   90.00
#
_symmetry.space_group_name_H-M   'P 1'
#
loop_
_entity.id
_entity.type
_entity.pdbx_description
1 polymer ?
#
loop_
_entity_poly.entity_id
_entity_poly.type
_entity_poly.pdbx_seq_one_letter_code
_entity_poly.pdbx_strand_id
1 'polypeptide(L)'
;MSDKPNLEEIRKELDDLNERMLDTISQRMQLVEKVAAAKLAQPGQKLRDKERERVMLAELAKKAREKGLNPYYVKRIFNDLIEYSLDDQSRHMSRRDPAETKDLVRIGFQGVEGAYSHLAAQKHFAKDLENAAFVGYSTFGDAFRACERGDLDFVVLPLENTIGGSINATYRLLEDSALHIVGEEVWQVQHCLIGLENVPLGRVRHIASHPQALLQCSAFLASLPGITVESFTDTAEAVRRLKERQEITHAAIASEDAAERYGLHVLKRDIADQKENYTKFVVCAKNPVEYDARLDTKISLVLATNHKEGALLQCLRPFHEHGLNLLKLESRPKLHTPWEYQFYVDFEGHIADQNVTNALEQIQRHTSYLKVLGCYPIRTQGFDAVQVAEDVESTALKEEVAGAFCETPAEPAKTKSAKPYRLAARESGDEKTEIKVGDVVLGDGSFTVIAGPCAVESREQIMESAKLVRDLGGVMLRGGVFKPRTSPYSF
;
A
#
# COMPACT_ATOMS: atom_id res chain seq x y z
N MET A 1 -16.31 14.40 56.01
CA MET A 1 -16.51 15.24 54.82
C MET A 1 -15.67 14.61 53.72
N SER A 2 -16.29 14.22 52.61
CA SER A 2 -15.63 13.49 51.53
C SER A 2 -14.59 14.39 50.88
N ASP A 3 -13.30 14.03 50.96
CA ASP A 3 -12.24 14.52 50.09
C ASP A 3 -12.64 14.22 48.64
N LYS A 4 -13.33 15.16 48.00
CA LYS A 4 -13.53 15.13 46.56
C LYS A 4 -12.34 15.86 45.96
N PRO A 5 -11.53 15.21 45.12
CA PRO A 5 -10.42 15.89 44.45
C PRO A 5 -10.95 17.11 43.69
N ASN A 6 -10.31 18.27 43.88
CA ASN A 6 -10.66 19.49 43.19
C ASN A 6 -10.26 19.37 41.72
N LEU A 7 -11.26 19.25 40.84
CA LEU A 7 -11.06 19.06 39.41
C LEU A 7 -10.27 20.21 38.76
N GLU A 8 -10.43 21.44 39.26
CA GLU A 8 -9.72 22.61 38.72
C GLU A 8 -8.23 22.58 39.07
N GLU A 9 -7.89 22.17 40.28
CA GLU A 9 -6.49 22.01 40.72
C GLU A 9 -5.79 20.92 39.89
N ILE A 10 -6.44 19.77 39.67
CA ILE A 10 -5.89 18.69 38.84
C ILE A 10 -5.70 19.13 37.38
N ARG A 11 -6.64 19.88 36.83
CA ARG A 11 -6.51 20.42 35.46
C ARG A 11 -5.33 21.38 35.36
N LYS A 12 -5.14 22.23 36.36
CA LYS A 12 -3.99 23.14 36.42
C LYS A 12 -2.66 22.38 36.49
N GLU A 13 -2.57 21.36 37.34
CA GLU A 13 -1.37 20.51 37.40
C GLU A 13 -1.09 19.79 36.06
N LEU A 14 -2.14 19.41 35.34
CA LEU A 14 -2.03 18.81 34.00
C LEU A 14 -1.53 19.84 32.97
N ASP A 15 -2.05 21.07 33.00
CA ASP A 15 -1.61 22.16 32.13
C ASP A 15 -0.13 22.51 32.37
N ASP A 16 0.30 22.62 33.64
CA ASP A 16 1.70 22.83 34.01
C ASP A 16 2.61 21.66 33.58
N LEU A 17 2.08 20.44 33.49
CA LEU A 17 2.81 19.28 32.93
C LEU A 17 2.91 19.37 31.40
N ASN A 18 1.83 19.78 30.73
CA ASN A 18 1.79 19.95 29.28
C ASN A 18 2.81 21.00 28.82
N GLU A 19 2.92 22.14 29.52
CA GLU A 19 3.93 23.16 29.23
C GLU A 19 5.36 22.59 29.35
N ARG A 20 5.65 21.84 30.42
CA ARG A 20 6.96 21.18 30.58
C ARG A 20 7.24 20.15 29.49
N MET A 21 6.22 19.45 29.00
CA MET A 21 6.36 18.54 27.86
C MET A 21 6.73 19.29 26.58
N LEU A 22 6.09 20.43 26.31
CA LEU A 22 6.40 21.29 25.17
C LEU A 22 7.83 21.83 25.25
N ASP A 23 8.27 22.31 26.41
CA ASP A 23 9.65 22.77 26.63
C ASP A 23 10.65 21.65 26.38
N THR A 24 10.36 20.44 26.85
CA THR A 24 11.22 19.26 26.66
C THR A 24 11.30 18.87 25.17
N ILE A 25 10.18 18.93 24.44
CA ILE A 25 10.15 18.67 23.00
C ILE A 25 10.97 19.73 22.26
N SER A 26 10.84 21.01 22.63
CA SER A 26 11.62 22.12 22.06
C SER A 26 13.13 21.93 22.28
N GLN A 27 13.54 21.60 23.50
CA GLN A 27 14.95 21.28 23.81
C GLN A 27 15.45 20.08 23.02
N ARG A 28 14.63 19.03 22.86
CA ARG A 28 14.97 17.89 22.00
C ARG A 28 15.22 18.34 20.56
N MET A 29 14.37 19.20 20.00
CA MET A 29 14.54 19.69 18.63
C MET A 29 15.85 20.46 18.44
N GLN A 30 16.20 21.34 19.36
CA GLN A 30 17.50 22.05 19.33
C GLN A 30 18.71 21.09 19.40
N LEU A 31 18.60 20.00 20.16
CA LEU A 31 19.64 18.97 20.19
C LEU A 31 19.70 18.20 18.87
N VAL A 32 18.55 17.93 18.26
CA VAL A 32 18.46 17.23 16.97
C VAL A 32 19.04 18.07 15.83
N GLU A 33 18.89 19.39 15.85
CA GLU A 33 19.58 20.31 14.94
C GLU A 33 21.11 20.26 15.11
N LYS A 34 21.60 20.27 16.36
CA LYS A 34 23.04 20.13 16.65
C LYS A 34 23.58 18.79 16.16
N VAL A 35 22.80 17.70 16.31
CA VAL A 35 23.15 16.38 15.77
C VAL A 35 23.19 16.42 14.25
N ALA A 36 22.20 17.04 13.60
CA ALA A 36 22.22 17.23 12.15
C ALA A 36 23.50 17.96 11.73
N ALA A 37 23.76 19.15 12.28
CA ALA A 37 24.96 19.94 11.96
C ALA A 37 26.27 19.15 12.16
N ALA A 38 26.37 18.37 13.24
CA ALA A 38 27.52 17.49 13.48
C ALA A 38 27.67 16.39 12.42
N LYS A 39 26.55 15.78 11.99
CA LYS A 39 26.53 14.81 10.87
C LYS A 39 26.87 15.47 9.54
N LEU A 40 26.43 16.71 9.29
CA LEU A 40 26.76 17.44 8.07
C LEU A 40 28.27 17.75 7.98
N ALA A 41 28.92 18.01 9.12
CA ALA A 41 30.36 18.28 9.20
C ALA A 41 31.22 17.03 8.98
N GLN A 42 30.66 15.82 9.08
CA GLN A 42 31.36 14.56 8.90
C GLN A 42 30.94 13.88 7.59
N PRO A 43 31.86 13.67 6.64
CA PRO A 43 31.56 12.97 5.38
C PRO A 43 31.06 11.54 5.62
N GLY A 44 30.02 11.13 4.89
CA GLY A 44 29.52 9.74 4.87
C GLY A 44 28.50 9.36 5.95
N GLN A 45 28.13 10.28 6.85
CA GLN A 45 27.07 10.02 7.83
C GLN A 45 25.68 10.25 7.25
N LYS A 46 24.81 9.23 7.33
CA LYS A 46 23.39 9.35 7.01
C LYS A 46 22.65 10.16 8.08
N LEU A 47 21.66 10.95 7.65
CA LEU A 47 20.85 11.75 8.56
C LEU A 47 20.03 10.86 9.52
N ARG A 48 19.38 9.85 8.95
CA ARG A 48 18.62 8.83 9.70
C ARG A 48 19.54 7.71 10.17
N ASP A 49 19.36 7.28 11.42
CA ASP A 49 20.11 6.16 12.00
C ASP A 49 19.11 5.13 12.53
N LYS A 50 18.72 4.21 11.64
CA LYS A 50 17.63 3.24 11.91
C LYS A 50 17.94 2.33 13.10
N GLU A 51 19.19 1.90 13.26
CA GLU A 51 19.55 1.01 14.36
C GLU A 51 19.51 1.76 15.70
N ARG A 52 19.99 3.01 15.74
CA ARG A 52 19.86 3.85 16.92
C ARG A 52 18.40 4.14 17.26
N GLU A 53 17.56 4.42 16.27
CA GLU A 53 16.11 4.62 16.45
C GLU A 53 15.45 3.37 17.05
N ARG A 54 15.74 2.18 16.49
CA ARG A 54 15.22 0.90 16.96
C ARG A 54 15.61 0.61 18.42
N VAL A 55 16.89 0.79 18.76
CA VAL A 55 17.40 0.64 20.13
C VAL A 55 16.74 1.64 21.08
N MET A 56 16.64 2.90 20.68
CA MET A 56 15.98 3.94 21.48
C MET A 56 14.51 3.62 21.75
N LEU A 57 13.75 3.22 20.71
CA LEU A 57 12.32 2.87 20.84
C LEU A 57 12.12 1.60 21.68
N ALA A 58 13.03 0.63 21.62
CA ALA A 58 13.00 -0.56 22.47
C ALA A 58 13.23 -0.20 23.95
N GLU A 59 14.23 0.65 24.24
CA GLU A 59 14.51 1.13 25.59
C GLU A 59 13.36 1.98 26.16
N LEU A 60 12.78 2.87 25.35
CA LEU A 60 11.60 3.65 25.75
C LEU A 60 10.40 2.76 26.05
N ALA A 61 10.17 1.71 25.25
CA ALA A 61 9.09 0.76 25.48
C ALA A 61 9.28 -0.03 26.79
N LYS A 62 10.53 -0.37 27.15
CA LYS A 62 10.84 -0.99 28.44
C LYS A 62 10.55 -0.04 29.60
N LYS A 63 11.07 1.19 29.54
CA LYS A 63 10.82 2.25 30.56
C LYS A 63 9.34 2.61 30.69
N ALA A 64 8.58 2.54 29.59
CA ALA A 64 7.14 2.73 29.60
C ALA A 64 6.44 1.68 30.48
N ARG A 65 6.81 0.40 30.36
CA ARG A 65 6.25 -0.69 31.20
C ARG A 65 6.54 -0.45 32.68
N GLU A 66 7.78 -0.06 33.00
CA GLU A 66 8.20 0.23 34.38
C GLU A 66 7.40 1.39 35.00
N LYS A 67 6.93 2.34 34.17
CA LYS A 67 6.12 3.49 34.58
C LYS A 67 4.60 3.24 34.49
N GLY A 68 4.16 2.02 34.18
CA GLY A 68 2.74 1.69 34.02
C GLY A 68 2.09 2.27 32.75
N LEU A 69 2.89 2.74 31.79
CA LEU A 69 2.42 3.25 30.51
C LEU A 69 2.31 2.12 29.48
N ASN A 70 1.37 2.25 28.55
CA ASN A 70 1.25 1.30 27.45
C ASN A 70 2.42 1.50 26.44
N PRO A 71 3.27 0.49 26.23
CA PRO A 71 4.48 0.61 25.40
C PRO A 71 4.18 0.93 23.94
N TYR A 72 3.03 0.47 23.43
CA TYR A 72 2.63 0.72 22.04
C TYR A 72 2.44 2.22 21.80
N TYR A 73 1.67 2.90 22.65
CA TYR A 73 1.42 4.34 22.52
C TYR A 73 2.68 5.18 22.72
N VAL A 74 3.55 4.79 23.66
CA VAL A 74 4.84 5.47 23.85
C VAL A 74 5.70 5.34 22.60
N LYS A 75 5.83 4.14 22.03
CA LYS A 75 6.55 3.95 20.76
C LYS A 75 5.98 4.83 19.65
N ARG A 76 4.64 4.89 19.52
CA ARG A 76 3.98 5.72 18.51
C ARG A 76 4.33 7.20 18.66
N ILE A 77 4.17 7.76 19.86
CA ILE A 77 4.49 9.18 20.15
C ILE A 77 5.95 9.50 19.81
N PHE A 78 6.89 8.64 20.23
CA PHE A 78 8.30 8.88 19.96
C PHE A 78 8.68 8.66 18.49
N ASN A 79 8.00 7.75 17.79
CA ASN A 79 8.14 7.60 16.34
C ASN A 79 7.66 8.86 15.62
N ASP A 80 6.52 9.42 16.01
CA ASP A 80 6.00 10.68 15.46
C ASP A 80 6.98 11.84 15.72
N LEU A 81 7.62 11.89 16.91
CA LEU A 81 8.68 12.86 17.20
C LEU A 81 9.97 12.65 16.39
N ILE A 82 10.29 11.42 16.00
CA ILE A 82 11.41 11.13 15.09
C ILE A 82 11.06 11.64 13.70
N GLU A 83 9.91 11.26 13.16
CA GLU A 83 9.46 11.69 11.84
C GLU A 83 9.36 13.22 11.75
N TYR A 84 8.78 13.87 12.77
CA TYR A 84 8.74 15.35 12.87
C TYR A 84 10.14 15.99 12.79
N SER A 85 11.13 15.36 13.41
CA SER A 85 12.49 15.86 13.40
C SER A 85 13.22 15.62 12.07
N LEU A 86 12.95 14.50 11.39
CA LEU A 86 13.48 14.23 10.05
C LEU A 86 12.88 15.21 9.04
N ASP A 87 11.59 15.54 9.17
CA ASP A 87 10.91 16.53 8.33
C ASP A 87 11.52 17.93 8.45
N ASP A 88 11.87 18.30 9.68
CA ASP A 88 12.54 19.57 9.98
C ASP A 88 13.89 19.67 9.28
N GLN A 89 14.68 18.62 9.42
CA GLN A 89 16.00 18.54 8.84
C GLN A 89 15.96 18.48 7.31
N SER A 90 15.04 17.69 6.73
CA SER A 90 14.93 17.54 5.27
C SER A 90 14.61 18.84 4.57
N ARG A 91 13.84 19.74 5.20
CA ARG A 91 13.47 21.04 4.63
C ARG A 91 14.62 22.05 4.66
N HIS A 92 15.38 22.12 5.76
CA HIS A 92 16.59 22.95 5.84
C HIS A 92 17.64 22.56 4.80
N MET A 93 17.59 21.30 4.33
CA MET A 93 18.50 20.76 3.33
C MET A 93 17.90 20.69 1.92
N SER A 94 16.58 20.89 1.79
CA SER A 94 15.95 21.08 0.49
C SER A 94 16.34 22.47 0.01
N ARG A 95 16.99 22.58 -1.16
CA ARG A 95 17.29 23.87 -1.80
C ARG A 95 15.99 24.49 -2.35
N ARG A 96 15.08 24.91 -1.47
CA ARG A 96 14.05 25.89 -1.85
C ARG A 96 14.67 27.25 -1.66
N ASP A 97 14.70 28.04 -2.73
CA ASP A 97 15.06 29.45 -2.62
C ASP A 97 14.06 30.12 -1.65
N PRO A 98 14.51 30.76 -0.56
CA PRO A 98 13.62 31.47 0.36
C PRO A 98 12.77 32.54 -0.34
N ALA A 99 13.19 32.97 -1.53
CA ALA A 99 12.56 33.96 -2.38
C ALA A 99 11.33 33.45 -3.18
N GLU A 100 11.05 32.13 -3.21
CA GLU A 100 9.85 31.56 -3.87
C GLU A 100 8.76 31.15 -2.86
N THR A 101 8.56 31.95 -1.80
CA THR A 101 7.36 31.83 -0.98
C THR A 101 6.16 32.34 -1.78
N LYS A 102 5.48 31.45 -2.51
CA LYS A 102 4.10 31.71 -2.94
C LYS A 102 3.27 32.00 -1.69
N ASP A 103 2.47 33.06 -1.72
CA ASP A 103 1.59 33.49 -0.62
C ASP A 103 0.57 32.40 -0.19
N LEU A 104 0.31 31.39 -1.04
CA LEU A 104 -0.53 30.24 -0.71
C LEU A 104 -0.19 29.03 -1.61
N VAL A 105 0.18 27.90 -1.01
CA VAL A 105 0.45 26.62 -1.68
C VAL A 105 -0.86 25.86 -1.88
N ARG A 106 -1.22 25.52 -3.13
CA ARG A 106 -2.47 24.82 -3.45
C ARG A 106 -2.21 23.32 -3.64
N ILE A 107 -2.88 22.50 -2.84
CA ILE A 107 -2.66 21.05 -2.79
C ILE A 107 -3.97 20.34 -3.14
N GLY A 108 -3.98 19.61 -4.24
CA GLY A 108 -5.13 18.81 -4.65
C GLY A 108 -5.13 17.42 -4.04
N PHE A 109 -6.32 16.89 -3.77
CA PHE A 109 -6.52 15.49 -3.40
C PHE A 109 -7.89 15.00 -3.91
N GLN A 110 -8.08 13.69 -3.97
CA GLN A 110 -9.38 13.11 -4.32
C GLN A 110 -10.25 12.93 -3.06
N GLY A 111 -11.51 13.33 -3.18
CA GLY A 111 -12.53 13.26 -2.14
C GLY A 111 -12.80 14.61 -1.49
N VAL A 112 -13.51 14.56 -0.37
CA VAL A 112 -13.81 15.73 0.47
C VAL A 112 -12.92 15.77 1.71
N GLU A 113 -12.99 16.87 2.47
CA GLU A 113 -12.26 16.99 3.73
C GLU A 113 -12.55 15.83 4.70
N GLY A 114 -11.49 15.28 5.28
CA GLY A 114 -11.53 14.11 6.15
C GLY A 114 -11.28 12.78 5.43
N ALA A 115 -11.25 12.76 4.09
CA ALA A 115 -10.77 11.59 3.34
C ALA A 115 -9.29 11.29 3.65
N TYR A 116 -8.88 10.02 3.53
CA TYR A 116 -7.48 9.65 3.81
C TYR A 116 -6.45 10.40 2.97
N SER A 117 -6.77 10.72 1.70
CA SER A 117 -5.91 11.56 0.84
C SER A 117 -5.75 12.98 1.40
N HIS A 118 -6.80 13.54 1.99
CA HIS A 118 -6.75 14.85 2.67
C HIS A 118 -5.87 14.78 3.91
N LEU A 119 -6.04 13.75 4.75
CA LEU A 119 -5.25 13.56 5.97
C LEU A 119 -3.76 13.34 5.65
N ALA A 120 -3.46 12.55 4.62
CA ALA A 120 -2.09 12.38 4.12
C ALA A 120 -1.50 13.70 3.62
N ALA A 121 -2.28 14.52 2.90
CA ALA A 121 -1.85 15.84 2.47
C ALA A 121 -1.58 16.76 3.67
N GLN A 122 -2.49 16.85 4.63
CA GLN A 122 -2.31 17.67 5.83
C GLN A 122 -1.08 17.25 6.63
N LYS A 123 -0.83 15.95 6.74
CA LYS A 123 0.38 15.43 7.40
C LYS A 123 1.65 15.85 6.67
N HIS A 124 1.71 15.66 5.35
CA HIS A 124 2.90 16.01 4.56
C HIS A 124 3.23 17.51 4.64
N PHE A 125 2.19 18.35 4.66
CA PHE A 125 2.28 19.81 4.68
C PHE A 125 2.03 20.40 6.07
N ALA A 126 2.16 19.63 7.15
CA ALA A 126 1.77 20.03 8.51
C ALA A 126 2.44 21.33 8.99
N LYS A 127 3.66 21.60 8.54
CA LYS A 127 4.43 22.82 8.89
C LYS A 127 4.08 24.04 8.03
N ASP A 128 3.38 23.85 6.91
CA ASP A 128 2.96 24.93 6.01
C ASP A 128 1.42 25.13 6.05
N LEU A 129 0.72 24.55 7.04
CA LEU A 129 -0.75 24.57 7.10
C LEU A 129 -1.34 25.99 7.01
N GLU A 130 -0.66 26.98 7.59
CA GLU A 130 -1.10 28.38 7.55
C GLU A 130 -1.05 28.98 6.14
N ASN A 131 -0.18 28.44 5.28
CA ASN A 131 0.01 28.86 3.89
C ASN A 131 -0.40 27.77 2.90
N ALA A 132 -1.26 26.82 3.29
CA ALA A 132 -1.68 25.70 2.46
C ALA A 132 -3.20 25.68 2.26
N ALA A 133 -3.63 25.66 1.00
CA ALA A 133 -5.01 25.46 0.61
C ALA A 133 -5.22 24.05 0.05
N PHE A 134 -6.02 23.25 0.76
CA PHE A 134 -6.38 21.90 0.35
C PHE A 134 -7.64 21.93 -0.53
N VAL A 135 -7.53 21.40 -1.75
CA VAL A 135 -8.61 21.43 -2.74
C VAL A 135 -9.04 20.00 -3.08
N GLY A 136 -10.28 19.65 -2.71
CA GLY A 136 -10.88 18.35 -3.00
C GLY A 136 -11.39 18.26 -4.45
N TYR A 137 -11.18 17.12 -5.09
CA TYR A 137 -11.67 16.79 -6.43
C TYR A 137 -12.45 15.48 -6.42
N SER A 138 -13.39 15.31 -7.36
CA SER A 138 -14.20 14.11 -7.45
C SER A 138 -13.39 12.85 -7.80
N THR A 139 -12.37 12.97 -8.65
CA THR A 139 -11.53 11.84 -9.07
C THR A 139 -10.03 12.16 -8.97
N PHE A 140 -9.20 11.12 -8.82
CA PHE A 140 -7.73 11.26 -8.86
C PHE A 140 -7.25 11.92 -10.15
N GLY A 141 -7.88 11.59 -11.28
CA GLY A 141 -7.53 12.14 -12.59
C GLY A 141 -7.83 13.63 -12.71
N ASP A 142 -8.88 14.14 -12.05
CA ASP A 142 -9.19 15.57 -12.06
C ASP A 142 -8.18 16.37 -11.24
N ALA A 143 -7.85 15.89 -10.04
CA ALA A 143 -6.80 16.48 -9.21
C ALA A 143 -5.44 16.47 -9.93
N PHE A 144 -5.12 15.35 -10.58
CA PHE A 144 -3.90 15.19 -11.37
C PHE A 144 -3.79 16.22 -12.49
N ARG A 145 -4.83 16.29 -13.34
CA ARG A 145 -4.86 17.24 -14.47
C ARG A 145 -4.83 18.69 -14.02
N ALA A 146 -5.42 19.01 -12.86
CA ALA A 146 -5.33 20.36 -12.28
C ALA A 146 -3.89 20.73 -11.90
N CYS A 147 -3.14 19.80 -11.30
CA CYS A 147 -1.71 20.01 -11.02
C CYS A 147 -0.89 20.12 -12.30
N GLU A 148 -1.16 19.27 -13.31
CA GLU A 148 -0.48 19.30 -14.60
C GLU A 148 -0.65 20.64 -15.34
N ARG A 149 -1.86 21.23 -15.28
CA ARG A 149 -2.15 22.57 -15.83
C ARG A 149 -1.54 23.72 -15.01
N GLY A 150 -1.10 23.47 -13.78
CA GLY A 150 -0.59 24.50 -12.86
C GLY A 150 -1.67 25.18 -12.02
N ASP A 151 -2.89 24.64 -11.97
CA ASP A 151 -3.95 25.12 -11.06
C ASP A 151 -3.61 24.79 -9.59
N LEU A 152 -2.78 23.77 -9.38
CA LEU A 152 -2.29 23.29 -8.10
C LEU A 152 -0.76 23.20 -8.12
N ASP A 153 -0.12 23.47 -6.99
CA ASP A 153 1.32 23.29 -6.80
C ASP A 153 1.67 21.82 -6.59
N PHE A 154 0.82 21.11 -5.84
CA PHE A 154 1.00 19.70 -5.53
C PHE A 154 -0.31 18.92 -5.67
N VAL A 155 -0.21 17.62 -5.92
CA VAL A 155 -1.33 16.68 -5.82
C VAL A 155 -0.93 15.46 -5.00
N VAL A 156 -1.81 15.05 -4.08
CA VAL A 156 -1.63 13.86 -3.26
C VAL A 156 -2.49 12.73 -3.78
N LEU A 157 -1.86 11.62 -4.16
CA LEU A 157 -2.50 10.50 -4.84
C LEU A 157 -2.18 9.19 -4.13
N PRO A 158 -3.16 8.28 -3.96
CA PRO A 158 -2.86 6.97 -3.42
C PRO A 158 -2.13 6.13 -4.49
N LEU A 159 -1.02 5.52 -4.12
CA LEU A 159 -0.17 4.72 -5.02
C LEU A 159 -0.35 3.22 -4.78
N GLU A 160 -0.48 2.81 -3.52
CA GLU A 160 -0.50 1.41 -3.12
C GLU A 160 -1.27 1.23 -1.80
N ASN A 161 -2.00 0.13 -1.67
CA ASN A 161 -2.64 -0.28 -0.43
C ASN A 161 -2.24 -1.73 -0.08
N THR A 162 -2.03 -2.05 1.19
CA THR A 162 -1.58 -3.39 1.61
C THR A 162 -2.59 -4.50 1.31
N ILE A 163 -3.88 -4.17 1.21
CA ILE A 163 -4.95 -5.11 0.89
C ILE A 163 -5.23 -5.13 -0.62
N GLY A 164 -5.33 -3.95 -1.23
CA GLY A 164 -5.71 -3.77 -2.64
C GLY A 164 -4.56 -3.88 -3.65
N GLY A 165 -3.30 -3.84 -3.18
CA GLY A 165 -2.12 -3.73 -4.02
C GLY A 165 -1.94 -2.35 -4.66
N SER A 166 -1.21 -2.29 -5.77
CA SER A 166 -0.95 -1.04 -6.51
C SER A 166 -2.20 -0.47 -7.16
N ILE A 167 -2.35 0.86 -7.07
CA ILE A 167 -3.44 1.61 -7.67
C ILE A 167 -3.02 1.98 -9.10
N ASN A 168 -3.31 1.08 -10.03
CA ASN A 168 -2.88 1.18 -11.43
C ASN A 168 -3.36 2.46 -12.12
N ALA A 169 -4.49 3.04 -11.68
CA ALA A 169 -4.98 4.31 -12.20
C ALA A 169 -3.98 5.45 -11.96
N THR A 170 -3.35 5.50 -10.78
CA THR A 170 -2.32 6.50 -10.43
C THR A 170 -1.06 6.30 -11.25
N TYR A 171 -0.59 5.05 -11.38
CA TYR A 171 0.59 4.75 -12.22
C TYR A 171 0.36 5.16 -13.68
N ARG A 172 -0.82 4.89 -14.25
CA ARG A 172 -1.15 5.31 -15.62
C ARG A 172 -1.13 6.82 -15.82
N LEU A 173 -1.65 7.57 -14.84
CA LEU A 173 -1.57 9.03 -14.90
C LEU A 173 -0.10 9.49 -14.88
N LEU A 174 0.72 8.86 -14.04
CA LEU A 174 2.14 9.19 -13.94
C LEU A 174 2.94 8.80 -15.20
N GLU A 175 2.65 7.66 -15.83
CA GLU A 175 3.32 7.13 -17.04
C GLU A 175 3.32 8.13 -18.20
N ASP A 176 2.20 8.82 -18.44
CA ASP A 176 2.03 9.72 -19.60
C ASP A 176 2.22 11.22 -19.28
N SER A 177 2.49 11.57 -18.03
CA SER A 177 2.55 12.98 -17.59
C SER A 177 3.97 13.57 -17.53
N ALA A 178 4.05 14.88 -17.32
CA ALA A 178 5.29 15.54 -16.90
C ALA A 178 5.40 15.73 -15.37
N LEU A 179 4.48 15.16 -14.58
CA LEU A 179 4.54 15.27 -13.12
C LEU A 179 5.59 14.32 -12.55
N HIS A 180 6.26 14.78 -11.49
CA HIS A 180 7.27 14.04 -10.74
C HIS A 180 6.76 13.73 -9.34
N ILE A 181 7.05 12.53 -8.83
CA ILE A 181 6.87 12.21 -7.42
C ILE A 181 7.98 12.92 -6.64
N VAL A 182 7.58 13.78 -5.71
CA VAL A 182 8.47 14.58 -4.88
C VAL A 182 8.40 14.18 -3.41
N GLY A 183 7.44 13.34 -3.02
CA GLY A 183 7.33 12.85 -1.65
C GLY A 183 6.38 11.68 -1.54
N GLU A 184 6.32 11.09 -0.35
CA GLU A 184 5.34 10.08 -0.01
C GLU A 184 4.85 10.24 1.42
N GLU A 185 3.70 9.65 1.70
CA GLU A 185 3.16 9.47 3.05
C GLU A 185 2.55 8.08 3.18
N VAL A 186 2.80 7.41 4.29
CA VAL A 186 2.11 6.16 4.62
C VAL A 186 1.07 6.46 5.69
N TRP A 187 -0.17 6.01 5.45
CA TRP A 187 -1.29 6.18 6.36
C TRP A 187 -1.88 4.83 6.77
N GLN A 188 -2.09 4.63 8.08
CA GLN A 188 -2.81 3.47 8.59
C GLN A 188 -4.32 3.70 8.47
N VAL A 189 -4.99 2.89 7.67
CA VAL A 189 -6.43 2.98 7.42
C VAL A 189 -7.15 2.28 8.58
N GLN A 190 -7.78 3.08 9.44
CA GLN A 190 -8.58 2.59 10.57
C GLN A 190 -10.05 2.93 10.35
N HIS A 191 -10.83 1.92 9.98
CA HIS A 191 -12.27 2.09 9.81
C HIS A 191 -12.97 2.08 11.17
N CYS A 192 -13.76 3.13 11.40
CA CYS A 192 -14.63 3.31 12.55
C CYS A 192 -16.09 3.31 12.08
N LEU A 193 -16.99 2.79 12.92
CA LEU A 193 -18.43 3.01 12.78
C LEU A 193 -18.78 4.33 13.46
N ILE A 194 -19.37 5.25 12.71
CA ILE A 194 -19.67 6.62 13.11
C ILE A 194 -21.18 6.81 13.10
N GLY A 195 -21.73 7.41 14.15
CA GLY A 195 -23.14 7.72 14.32
C GLY A 195 -23.37 9.20 14.65
N LEU A 196 -24.63 9.64 14.53
CA LEU A 196 -25.03 11.00 14.89
C LEU A 196 -24.83 11.29 16.39
N GLU A 197 -25.11 10.31 17.23
CA GLU A 197 -24.99 10.36 18.69
C GLU A 197 -24.37 9.04 19.18
N ASN A 198 -23.92 9.01 20.44
CA ASN A 198 -23.43 7.78 21.06
C ASN A 198 -24.60 6.83 21.41
N VAL A 199 -25.09 6.08 20.41
CA VAL A 199 -26.19 5.13 20.56
C VAL A 199 -25.70 3.68 20.62
N PRO A 200 -26.42 2.77 21.30
CA PRO A 200 -26.10 1.35 21.26
C PRO A 200 -26.15 0.79 19.83
N LEU A 201 -25.20 -0.08 19.47
CA LEU A 201 -25.12 -0.68 18.12
C LEU A 201 -26.42 -1.34 17.65
N GLY A 202 -27.22 -1.89 18.58
CA GLY A 202 -28.51 -2.49 18.27
C GLY A 202 -29.57 -1.53 17.73
N ARG A 203 -29.35 -0.21 17.76
CA ARG A 203 -30.22 0.81 17.15
C ARG A 203 -29.86 1.15 15.70
N VAL A 204 -28.68 0.75 15.23
CA VAL A 204 -28.23 1.01 13.85
C VAL A 204 -29.02 0.13 12.87
N ARG A 205 -29.51 0.72 11.78
CA ARG A 205 -30.30 0.05 10.73
C ARG A 205 -29.76 0.30 9.33
N HIS A 206 -29.05 1.40 9.13
CA HIS A 206 -28.49 1.78 7.83
C HIS A 206 -27.00 2.11 8.01
N ILE A 207 -26.13 1.49 7.21
CA ILE A 207 -24.69 1.74 7.23
C ILE A 207 -24.22 2.14 5.84
N ALA A 208 -23.54 3.28 5.75
CA ALA A 208 -23.07 3.85 4.49
C ALA A 208 -21.53 3.94 4.43
N SER A 209 -20.92 3.62 3.28
CA SER A 209 -19.49 3.90 3.05
C SER A 209 -19.08 3.70 1.59
N HIS A 210 -17.80 3.86 1.29
CA HIS A 210 -17.21 3.45 0.01
C HIS A 210 -17.24 1.92 -0.15
N PRO A 211 -17.53 1.36 -1.34
CA PRO A 211 -17.56 -0.09 -1.57
C PRO A 211 -16.35 -0.86 -1.02
N GLN A 212 -15.15 -0.31 -1.16
CA GLN A 212 -13.92 -0.94 -0.62
C GLN A 212 -13.92 -1.00 0.92
N ALA A 213 -14.39 0.05 1.59
CA ALA A 213 -14.46 0.09 3.05
C ALA A 213 -15.54 -0.85 3.59
N LEU A 214 -16.68 -0.95 2.89
CA LEU A 214 -17.74 -1.92 3.20
C LEU A 214 -17.21 -3.37 3.09
N LEU A 215 -16.49 -3.67 2.02
CA LEU A 215 -15.89 -4.99 1.81
C LEU A 215 -14.83 -5.30 2.88
N GLN A 216 -14.03 -4.31 3.27
CA GLN A 216 -13.02 -4.43 4.32
C GLN A 216 -13.61 -4.57 5.73
N CYS A 217 -14.91 -4.32 5.94
CA CYS A 217 -15.58 -4.46 7.23
C CYS A 217 -16.67 -5.54 7.19
N SER A 218 -16.57 -6.49 6.25
CA SER A 218 -17.64 -7.42 5.93
C SER A 218 -17.99 -8.34 7.10
N ALA A 219 -17.00 -8.79 7.88
CA ALA A 219 -17.24 -9.65 9.04
C ALA A 219 -17.96 -8.90 10.15
N PHE A 220 -17.62 -7.63 10.38
CA PHE A 220 -18.32 -6.78 11.33
C PHE A 220 -19.76 -6.52 10.88
N LEU A 221 -19.97 -6.17 9.61
CA LEU A 221 -21.31 -5.93 9.06
C LEU A 221 -22.20 -7.17 9.17
N ALA A 222 -21.66 -8.36 8.87
CA ALA A 222 -22.40 -9.62 9.00
C ALA A 222 -22.82 -9.95 10.44
N SER A 223 -22.12 -9.41 11.45
CA SER A 223 -22.47 -9.59 12.86
C SER A 223 -23.68 -8.77 13.33
N LEU A 224 -24.13 -7.79 12.54
CA LEU A 224 -25.23 -6.89 12.89
C LEU A 224 -26.54 -7.37 12.22
N PRO A 225 -27.57 -7.77 13.00
CA PRO A 225 -28.83 -8.20 12.42
C PRO A 225 -29.67 -7.02 11.93
N GLY A 226 -30.34 -7.18 10.78
CA GLY A 226 -31.33 -6.22 10.29
C GLY A 226 -30.77 -4.87 9.83
N ILE A 227 -29.49 -4.84 9.43
CA ILE A 227 -28.89 -3.66 8.80
C ILE A 227 -29.06 -3.69 7.28
N THR A 228 -29.09 -2.51 6.67
CA THR A 228 -28.97 -2.30 5.24
C THR A 228 -27.71 -1.50 4.95
N VAL A 229 -27.05 -1.80 3.83
CA VAL A 229 -25.78 -1.18 3.46
C VAL A 229 -25.96 -0.35 2.20
N GLU A 230 -25.52 0.90 2.24
CA GLU A 230 -25.55 1.86 1.12
C GLU A 230 -24.12 2.22 0.70
N SER A 231 -23.87 2.28 -0.61
CA SER A 231 -22.55 2.65 -1.15
C SER A 231 -22.49 4.11 -1.60
N PHE A 232 -21.39 4.77 -1.25
CA PHE A 232 -21.05 6.14 -1.67
C PHE A 232 -19.72 6.20 -2.42
N THR A 233 -19.43 7.35 -3.02
CA THR A 233 -18.21 7.61 -3.80
C THR A 233 -16.93 7.63 -2.97
N ASP A 234 -17.00 8.07 -1.71
CA ASP A 234 -15.90 7.96 -0.77
C ASP A 234 -16.43 7.86 0.68
N THR A 235 -15.54 7.55 1.63
CA THR A 235 -15.90 7.34 3.04
C THR A 235 -16.33 8.65 3.73
N ALA A 236 -15.75 9.79 3.33
CA ALA A 236 -16.04 11.07 3.96
C ALA A 236 -17.38 11.66 3.48
N GLU A 237 -17.78 11.39 2.23
CA GLU A 237 -19.11 11.68 1.71
C GLU A 237 -20.19 10.93 2.51
N ALA A 238 -19.95 9.66 2.89
CA ALA A 238 -20.88 8.93 3.75
C ALA A 238 -21.07 9.60 5.12
N VAL A 239 -20.00 10.16 5.70
CA VAL A 239 -20.03 10.93 6.96
C VAL A 239 -20.79 12.25 6.79
N ARG A 240 -20.53 12.99 5.70
CA ARG A 240 -21.24 14.23 5.38
C ARG A 240 -22.74 13.98 5.24
N ARG A 241 -23.12 12.93 4.51
CA ARG A 241 -24.54 12.53 4.32
C ARG A 241 -25.20 12.11 5.63
N LEU A 242 -24.49 11.39 6.49
CA LEU A 242 -24.97 11.05 7.82
C LEU A 242 -25.29 12.32 8.63
N LYS A 243 -24.40 13.32 8.58
CA LYS A 243 -24.63 14.62 9.23
C LYS A 243 -25.83 15.34 8.65
N GLU A 244 -26.02 15.33 7.34
CA GLU A 244 -27.16 16.01 6.69
C GLU A 244 -28.50 15.35 7.01
N ARG A 245 -28.54 14.01 7.11
CA ARG A 245 -29.78 13.26 7.39
C ARG A 245 -30.33 13.52 8.80
N GLN A 246 -29.46 13.75 9.79
CA GLN A 246 -29.84 13.94 11.20
C GLN A 246 -30.68 12.77 11.76
N GLU A 247 -30.40 11.53 11.36
CA GLU A 247 -31.10 10.32 11.82
C GLU A 247 -30.22 9.40 12.69
N ILE A 248 -30.66 9.10 13.91
CA ILE A 248 -29.91 8.28 14.89
C ILE A 248 -29.79 6.79 14.52
N THR A 249 -30.60 6.31 13.57
CA THR A 249 -30.59 4.91 13.09
C THR A 249 -29.59 4.69 11.96
N HIS A 250 -28.99 5.76 11.44
CA HIS A 250 -27.99 5.72 10.39
C HIS A 250 -26.58 5.79 10.98
N ALA A 251 -25.65 5.13 10.31
CA ALA A 251 -24.24 5.17 10.62
C ALA A 251 -23.41 5.19 9.33
N ALA A 252 -22.17 5.61 9.43
CA ALA A 252 -21.20 5.61 8.34
C ALA A 252 -19.92 4.88 8.75
N ILE A 253 -19.22 4.28 7.79
CA ILE A 253 -17.87 3.76 8.01
C ILE A 253 -16.86 4.74 7.42
N ALA A 254 -15.99 5.30 8.24
CA ALA A 254 -14.90 6.19 7.82
C ALA A 254 -13.78 6.27 8.88
N SER A 255 -12.84 7.20 8.69
CA SER A 255 -11.79 7.52 9.67
C SER A 255 -12.36 8.19 10.92
N GLU A 256 -11.66 8.06 12.04
CA GLU A 256 -11.99 8.78 13.28
C GLU A 256 -11.93 10.30 13.08
N ASP A 257 -10.93 10.81 12.35
CA ASP A 257 -10.82 12.24 12.00
C ASP A 257 -12.07 12.77 11.28
N ALA A 258 -12.70 11.96 10.44
CA ALA A 258 -13.94 12.35 9.79
C ALA A 258 -15.09 12.48 10.80
N ALA A 259 -15.16 11.62 11.82
CA ALA A 259 -16.16 11.78 12.88
C ALA A 259 -15.97 13.10 13.64
N GLU A 260 -14.73 13.39 14.05
CA GLU A 260 -14.40 14.60 14.80
C GLU A 260 -14.70 15.88 14.01
N ARG A 261 -14.29 15.92 12.73
CA ARG A 261 -14.51 17.07 11.85
C ARG A 261 -15.98 17.44 11.67
N TYR A 262 -16.84 16.44 11.56
CA TYR A 262 -18.29 16.66 11.38
C TYR A 262 -19.06 16.73 12.71
N GLY A 263 -18.37 16.65 13.86
CA GLY A 263 -18.98 16.62 15.18
C GLY A 263 -19.94 15.45 15.33
N LEU A 264 -19.48 14.26 14.95
CA LEU A 264 -20.19 12.98 15.03
C LEU A 264 -19.48 12.06 16.01
N HIS A 265 -20.15 10.97 16.41
CA HIS A 265 -19.66 10.08 17.45
C HIS A 265 -19.14 8.77 16.88
N VAL A 266 -17.95 8.36 17.31
CA VAL A 266 -17.43 7.03 17.04
C VAL A 266 -18.16 6.01 17.92
N LEU A 267 -18.99 5.16 17.31
CA LEU A 267 -19.72 4.09 17.97
C LEU A 267 -18.85 2.87 18.23
N LYS A 268 -17.93 2.57 17.31
CA LYS A 268 -17.00 1.45 17.42
C LYS A 268 -15.75 1.69 16.56
N ARG A 269 -14.58 1.46 17.14
CA ARG A 269 -13.27 1.52 16.46
C ARG A 269 -12.87 0.14 15.94
N ASP A 270 -11.90 0.14 15.02
CA ASP A 270 -11.22 -1.06 14.51
C ASP A 270 -12.20 -2.14 14.00
N ILE A 271 -13.15 -1.73 13.17
CA ILE A 271 -14.18 -2.64 12.62
C ILE A 271 -13.75 -3.34 11.32
N ALA A 272 -12.55 -3.05 10.83
CA ALA A 272 -12.00 -3.68 9.64
C ALA A 272 -11.62 -5.14 9.92
N ASP A 273 -11.79 -5.99 8.90
CA ASP A 273 -11.48 -7.42 8.91
C ASP A 273 -9.97 -7.67 9.09
N GLN A 274 -9.13 -6.74 8.62
CA GLN A 274 -7.67 -6.76 8.77
C GLN A 274 -7.18 -5.47 9.44
N LYS A 275 -6.32 -5.59 10.45
CA LYS A 275 -5.79 -4.45 11.22
C LYS A 275 -4.62 -3.77 10.52
N GLU A 276 -3.82 -4.54 9.81
CA GLU A 276 -2.63 -4.11 9.08
C GLU A 276 -2.98 -3.55 7.69
N ASN A 277 -3.85 -2.53 7.67
CA ASN A 277 -4.28 -1.85 6.46
C ASN A 277 -3.56 -0.51 6.30
N TYR A 278 -2.67 -0.41 5.33
CA TYR A 278 -1.90 0.81 5.07
C TYR A 278 -2.07 1.24 3.63
N THR A 279 -2.18 2.55 3.44
CA THR A 279 -2.17 3.18 2.11
C THR A 279 -0.94 4.07 2.00
N LYS A 280 -0.14 3.85 0.97
CA LYS A 280 0.96 4.71 0.57
C LYS A 280 0.41 5.74 -0.40
N PHE A 281 0.54 7.00 -0.05
CA PHE A 281 0.25 8.16 -0.86
C PHE A 281 1.55 8.74 -1.40
N VAL A 282 1.50 9.29 -2.60
CA VAL A 282 2.59 10.06 -3.21
C VAL A 282 2.17 11.50 -3.38
N VAL A 283 3.14 12.39 -3.22
CA VAL A 283 3.01 13.81 -3.50
C VAL A 283 3.68 14.06 -4.83
N CYS A 284 2.92 14.60 -5.79
CA CYS A 284 3.41 14.89 -7.12
C CYS A 284 3.42 16.39 -7.36
N ALA A 285 4.41 16.86 -8.12
CA ALA A 285 4.56 18.25 -8.53
C ALA A 285 5.02 18.34 -9.98
N LYS A 286 4.86 19.51 -10.59
CA LYS A 286 5.30 19.75 -11.98
C LYS A 286 6.82 19.78 -12.12
N ASN A 287 7.51 20.34 -11.14
CA ASN A 287 8.96 20.37 -11.11
C ASN A 287 9.45 19.34 -10.08
N PRO A 288 10.54 18.60 -10.39
CA PRO A 288 11.18 17.75 -9.40
C PRO A 288 11.73 18.61 -8.26
N VAL A 289 11.79 18.03 -7.06
CA VAL A 289 12.44 18.65 -5.90
C VAL A 289 13.78 17.98 -5.70
N GLU A 290 14.84 18.78 -5.60
CA GLU A 290 16.17 18.28 -5.25
C GLU A 290 16.28 18.09 -3.75
N TYR A 291 16.57 16.86 -3.35
CA TYR A 291 16.86 16.48 -1.98
C TYR A 291 18.37 16.37 -1.77
N ASP A 292 18.79 16.51 -0.52
CA ASP A 292 20.17 16.28 -0.14
C ASP A 292 20.46 14.77 -0.11
N ALA A 293 21.59 14.34 -0.70
CA ALA A 293 21.97 12.94 -0.80
C ALA A 293 22.20 12.22 0.55
N ARG A 294 22.25 12.96 1.67
CA ARG A 294 22.33 12.39 3.03
C ARG A 294 20.99 11.92 3.57
N LEU A 295 19.88 12.27 2.90
CA LEU A 295 18.56 11.74 3.19
C LEU A 295 18.45 10.31 2.65
N ASP A 296 17.78 9.44 3.39
CA ASP A 296 17.37 8.15 2.85
C ASP A 296 16.28 8.39 1.81
N THR A 297 16.66 8.34 0.53
CA THR A 297 15.77 8.52 -0.61
C THR A 297 15.55 7.20 -1.34
N LYS A 298 14.45 7.15 -2.08
CA LYS A 298 14.20 6.13 -3.08
C LYS A 298 13.87 6.76 -4.41
N ILE A 299 14.03 5.94 -5.44
CA ILE A 299 13.66 6.28 -6.81
C ILE A 299 12.57 5.30 -7.25
N SER A 300 11.47 5.87 -7.76
CA SER A 300 10.40 5.09 -8.39
C SER A 300 10.51 5.22 -9.91
N LEU A 301 10.36 4.12 -10.62
CA LEU A 301 10.37 4.09 -12.08
C LEU A 301 9.38 3.08 -12.65
N VAL A 302 9.02 3.32 -13.91
CA VAL A 302 8.30 2.38 -14.76
C VAL A 302 9.25 1.93 -15.85
N LEU A 303 9.39 0.62 -16.05
CA LEU A 303 10.14 0.07 -17.17
C LEU A 303 9.31 -0.96 -17.94
N ALA A 304 9.50 -1.03 -19.25
CA ALA A 304 8.99 -2.11 -20.07
C ALA A 304 10.17 -2.86 -20.69
N THR A 305 10.13 -4.19 -20.63
CA THR A 305 11.17 -5.03 -21.22
C THR A 305 10.92 -5.23 -22.72
N ASN A 306 11.85 -5.90 -23.41
CA ASN A 306 11.68 -6.29 -24.83
C ASN A 306 10.97 -7.67 -25.00
N HIS A 307 10.34 -8.20 -23.95
CA HIS A 307 9.59 -9.46 -23.93
C HIS A 307 10.33 -10.69 -24.49
N LYS A 308 11.66 -10.70 -24.35
CA LYS A 308 12.51 -11.86 -24.65
C LYS A 308 12.79 -12.66 -23.39
N GLU A 309 13.18 -13.93 -23.58
CA GLU A 309 13.67 -14.76 -22.49
C GLU A 309 14.79 -14.05 -21.72
N GLY A 310 14.71 -14.06 -20.38
CA GLY A 310 15.68 -13.39 -19.51
C GLY A 310 15.64 -11.86 -19.54
N ALA A 311 14.73 -11.21 -20.28
CA ALA A 311 14.75 -9.74 -20.43
C ALA A 311 14.59 -9.00 -19.09
N LEU A 312 13.73 -9.49 -18.18
CA LEU A 312 13.62 -8.92 -16.84
C LEU A 312 14.91 -9.11 -16.04
N LEU A 313 15.54 -10.29 -16.11
CA LEU A 313 16.81 -10.53 -15.43
C LEU A 313 17.90 -9.56 -15.88
N GLN A 314 17.96 -9.24 -17.18
CA GLN A 314 18.91 -8.24 -17.70
C GLN A 314 18.60 -6.83 -17.18
N CYS A 315 17.34 -6.51 -16.90
CA CYS A 315 16.96 -5.23 -16.28
C CYS A 315 17.21 -5.21 -14.76
N LEU A 316 17.16 -6.38 -14.09
CA LEU A 316 17.38 -6.47 -12.65
C LEU A 316 18.86 -6.54 -12.25
N ARG A 317 19.70 -7.10 -13.12
CA ARG A 317 21.13 -7.29 -12.88
C ARG A 317 21.88 -5.99 -12.51
N PRO A 318 21.66 -4.84 -13.19
CA PRO A 318 22.33 -3.60 -12.82
C PRO A 318 22.07 -3.16 -11.38
N PHE A 319 20.87 -3.38 -10.83
CA PHE A 319 20.62 -3.05 -9.42
C PHE A 319 21.55 -3.83 -8.49
N HIS A 320 21.70 -5.14 -8.72
CA HIS A 320 22.60 -5.97 -7.93
C HIS A 320 24.07 -5.59 -8.11
N GLU A 321 24.52 -5.41 -9.35
CA GLU A 321 25.92 -5.07 -9.67
C GLU A 321 26.37 -3.73 -9.06
N HIS A 322 25.44 -2.77 -8.94
CA HIS A 322 25.69 -1.45 -8.35
C HIS A 322 25.30 -1.37 -6.86
N GLY A 323 24.93 -2.49 -6.22
CA GLY A 323 24.58 -2.54 -4.80
C GLY A 323 23.30 -1.78 -4.43
N LEU A 324 22.37 -1.62 -5.36
CA LEU A 324 21.10 -0.93 -5.19
C LEU A 324 20.01 -1.90 -4.71
N ASN A 325 19.41 -1.60 -3.57
CA ASN A 325 18.39 -2.42 -2.94
C ASN A 325 17.00 -2.13 -3.51
N LEU A 326 16.28 -3.16 -3.96
CA LEU A 326 14.90 -3.02 -4.45
C LEU A 326 13.91 -2.98 -3.28
N LEU A 327 13.03 -1.98 -3.29
CA LEU A 327 11.94 -1.82 -2.34
C LEU A 327 10.60 -2.35 -2.88
N LYS A 328 10.43 -2.32 -4.21
CA LYS A 328 9.23 -2.79 -4.89
C LYS A 328 9.58 -3.30 -6.28
N LEU A 329 8.97 -4.41 -6.68
CA LEU A 329 8.98 -4.91 -8.06
C LEU A 329 7.63 -5.55 -8.37
N GLU A 330 6.90 -4.99 -9.32
CA GLU A 330 5.56 -5.47 -9.67
C GLU A 330 5.34 -5.49 -11.18
N SER A 331 4.92 -6.63 -11.73
CA SER A 331 4.62 -6.76 -13.16
C SER A 331 3.16 -6.41 -13.47
N ARG A 332 2.95 -5.73 -14.60
CA ARG A 332 1.62 -5.33 -15.09
C ARG A 332 1.51 -5.51 -16.59
N PRO A 333 0.40 -6.06 -17.12
CA PRO A 333 0.16 -6.08 -18.55
C PRO A 333 0.13 -4.66 -19.11
N LYS A 334 0.85 -4.45 -20.21
CA LYS A 334 0.89 -3.17 -20.91
C LYS A 334 -0.41 -2.98 -21.68
N LEU A 335 -1.00 -1.79 -21.56
CA LEU A 335 -2.22 -1.43 -22.29
C LEU A 335 -1.95 -1.45 -23.79
N HIS A 336 -2.93 -1.92 -24.57
CA HIS A 336 -2.90 -1.95 -26.04
C HIS A 336 -1.85 -2.87 -26.70
N THR A 337 -0.97 -3.51 -25.94
CA THR A 337 -0.01 -4.52 -26.43
C THR A 337 -0.18 -5.83 -25.65
N PRO A 338 -1.03 -6.75 -26.13
CA PRO A 338 -1.29 -8.02 -25.46
C PRO A 338 0.00 -8.80 -25.20
N TRP A 339 0.11 -9.41 -24.01
CA TRP A 339 1.24 -10.24 -23.58
C TRP A 339 2.58 -9.51 -23.42
N GLU A 340 2.59 -8.18 -23.60
CA GLU A 340 3.64 -7.32 -23.09
C GLU A 340 3.31 -6.87 -21.66
N TYR A 341 4.36 -6.59 -20.92
CA TYR A 341 4.39 -6.27 -19.51
C TYR A 341 5.30 -5.07 -19.26
N GLN A 342 4.84 -4.19 -18.38
CA GLN A 342 5.62 -3.17 -17.73
C GLN A 342 5.83 -3.54 -16.26
N PHE A 343 6.81 -2.92 -15.63
CA PHE A 343 7.23 -3.18 -14.27
C PHE A 343 7.30 -1.86 -13.51
N TYR A 344 6.66 -1.85 -12.34
CA TYR A 344 6.77 -0.78 -11.36
C TYR A 344 7.87 -1.15 -10.39
N VAL A 345 8.86 -0.27 -10.27
CA VAL A 345 10.06 -0.53 -9.47
C VAL A 345 10.32 0.65 -8.54
N ASP A 346 10.46 0.35 -7.25
CA ASP A 346 11.04 1.29 -6.27
C ASP A 346 12.38 0.70 -5.81
N PHE A 347 13.40 1.53 -5.66
CA PHE A 347 14.70 1.12 -5.12
C PHE A 347 15.35 2.23 -4.30
N GLU A 348 16.16 1.85 -3.32
CA GLU A 348 16.94 2.78 -2.50
C GLU A 348 18.04 3.43 -3.36
N GLY A 349 18.13 4.75 -3.30
CA GLY A 349 19.11 5.48 -4.10
C GLY A 349 18.77 6.97 -4.23
N HIS A 350 19.76 7.74 -4.66
CA HIS A 350 19.65 9.17 -4.89
C HIS A 350 20.10 9.51 -6.32
N ILE A 351 19.43 10.44 -7.00
CA ILE A 351 19.73 10.76 -8.41
C ILE A 351 21.14 11.32 -8.63
N ALA A 352 21.73 11.92 -7.58
CA ALA A 352 23.11 12.40 -7.59
C ALA A 352 24.17 11.30 -7.38
N ASP A 353 23.77 10.06 -7.11
CA ASP A 353 24.69 8.93 -6.96
C ASP A 353 25.12 8.42 -8.35
N GLN A 354 26.44 8.29 -8.54
CA GLN A 354 27.00 7.76 -9.77
C GLN A 354 26.62 6.30 -10.02
N ASN A 355 26.48 5.49 -8.96
CA ASN A 355 26.05 4.10 -9.07
C ASN A 355 24.61 4.00 -9.61
N VAL A 356 23.73 4.90 -9.16
CA VAL A 356 22.36 5.01 -9.67
C VAL A 356 22.37 5.41 -11.14
N THR A 357 23.14 6.42 -11.50
CA THR A 357 23.25 6.88 -12.89
C THR A 357 23.74 5.76 -13.82
N ASN A 358 24.80 5.06 -13.42
CA ASN A 358 25.35 3.94 -14.17
C ASN A 358 24.35 2.79 -14.30
N ALA A 359 23.62 2.46 -13.22
CA ALA A 359 22.58 1.43 -13.25
C ALA A 359 21.44 1.79 -14.21
N LEU A 360 20.94 3.03 -14.16
CA LEU A 360 19.86 3.50 -15.04
C LEU A 360 20.27 3.46 -16.52
N GLU A 361 21.49 3.88 -16.85
CA GLU A 361 22.01 3.79 -18.23
C GLU A 361 22.10 2.36 -18.73
N GLN A 362 22.51 1.41 -17.87
CA GLN A 362 22.54 -0.01 -18.23
C GLN A 362 21.14 -0.59 -18.41
N ILE A 363 20.22 -0.28 -17.51
CA ILE A 363 18.81 -0.71 -17.59
C ILE A 363 18.18 -0.20 -18.89
N GLN A 364 18.42 1.07 -19.24
CA GLN A 364 17.86 1.68 -20.44
C GLN A 364 18.19 0.92 -21.73
N ARG A 365 19.38 0.31 -21.82
CA ARG A 365 19.82 -0.50 -22.98
C ARG A 365 19.02 -1.81 -23.14
N HIS A 366 18.39 -2.27 -22.07
CA HIS A 366 17.65 -3.54 -22.03
C HIS A 366 16.13 -3.35 -22.00
N THR A 367 15.65 -2.11 -21.95
CA THR A 367 14.24 -1.74 -21.89
C THR A 367 13.74 -1.14 -23.20
N SER A 368 12.47 -1.37 -23.54
CA SER A 368 11.76 -0.66 -24.62
C SER A 368 11.22 0.70 -24.16
N TYR A 369 11.02 0.85 -22.86
CA TYR A 369 10.55 2.07 -22.21
C TYR A 369 11.13 2.13 -20.80
N LEU A 370 11.60 3.31 -20.40
CA LEU A 370 12.09 3.58 -19.05
C LEU A 370 11.69 5.01 -18.68
N LYS A 371 10.98 5.16 -17.58
CA LYS A 371 10.62 6.47 -17.03
C LYS A 371 10.88 6.51 -15.54
N VAL A 372 11.73 7.43 -15.12
CA VAL A 372 11.89 7.77 -13.70
C VAL A 372 10.70 8.65 -13.29
N LEU A 373 9.93 8.19 -12.31
CA LEU A 373 8.78 8.91 -11.78
C LEU A 373 9.20 9.97 -10.76
N GLY A 374 10.29 9.74 -10.01
CA GLY A 374 10.80 10.71 -9.03
C GLY A 374 11.89 10.14 -8.14
N CYS A 375 12.59 11.03 -7.44
CA CYS A 375 13.58 10.74 -6.40
C CYS A 375 13.19 11.52 -5.15
N TYR A 376 12.85 10.84 -4.05
CA TYR A 376 12.23 11.48 -2.89
C TYR A 376 12.51 10.74 -1.57
N PRO A 377 12.38 11.40 -0.41
CA PRO A 377 12.63 10.79 0.90
C PRO A 377 11.70 9.61 1.19
N ILE A 378 12.25 8.56 1.77
CA ILE A 378 11.49 7.37 2.19
C ILE A 378 10.74 7.69 3.48
N ARG A 379 9.44 7.39 3.54
CA ARG A 379 8.63 7.42 4.77
C ARG A 379 8.30 6.02 5.23
N THR A 380 8.76 5.68 6.43
CA THR A 380 8.39 4.43 7.11
C THR A 380 7.55 4.74 8.33
N GLN A 381 6.30 4.30 8.36
CA GLN A 381 5.60 4.15 9.64
C GLN A 381 6.08 2.85 10.29
N GLY A 382 7.13 2.91 11.11
CA GLY A 382 7.47 1.84 12.06
C GLY A 382 7.57 0.41 11.51
N PHE A 383 7.87 0.24 10.22
CA PHE A 383 8.12 -1.08 9.64
C PHE A 383 9.53 -1.51 10.05
N ASP A 384 9.64 -2.23 11.16
CA ASP A 384 10.62 -3.30 11.18
C ASP A 384 10.14 -4.27 10.09
N ALA A 385 10.84 -4.32 8.95
CA ALA A 385 10.72 -5.47 8.08
C ALA A 385 10.85 -6.69 9.00
N VAL A 386 9.95 -7.66 8.89
CA VAL A 386 10.19 -8.97 9.52
C VAL A 386 11.50 -9.44 8.91
N GLN A 387 12.61 -9.23 9.63
CA GLN A 387 13.82 -9.94 9.34
C GLN A 387 13.42 -11.39 9.55
N VAL A 388 13.37 -12.12 8.44
CA VAL A 388 13.47 -13.58 8.53
C VAL A 388 14.74 -13.78 9.34
N ALA A 389 14.60 -14.26 10.57
CA ALA A 389 15.74 -14.56 11.40
C ALA A 389 16.68 -15.42 10.56
N GLU A 390 17.94 -14.99 10.41
CA GLU A 390 18.98 -15.81 9.77
C GLU A 390 19.20 -17.13 10.54
N ASP A 391 18.59 -17.27 11.72
CA ASP A 391 18.55 -18.47 12.54
C ASP A 391 17.39 -19.41 12.11
N VAL A 392 17.43 -19.91 10.88
CA VAL A 392 17.02 -21.29 10.66
C VAL A 392 18.30 -22.11 10.67
N GLU A 393 18.61 -22.62 11.85
CA GLU A 393 19.63 -23.63 12.10
C GLU A 393 19.60 -24.70 10.99
N SER A 394 20.59 -24.66 10.09
CA SER A 394 20.76 -25.58 8.97
C SER A 394 21.29 -26.95 9.42
N THR A 395 20.86 -27.43 10.58
CA THR A 395 21.43 -28.58 11.30
C THR A 395 20.64 -29.88 11.11
N ALA A 396 20.05 -30.11 9.93
CA ALA A 396 19.37 -31.38 9.66
C ALA A 396 19.45 -31.91 8.21
N LEU A 397 20.36 -31.43 7.36
CA LEU A 397 20.51 -31.97 5.98
C LEU A 397 21.96 -32.11 5.48
N LYS A 398 22.95 -32.19 6.39
CA LYS A 398 24.37 -32.30 5.99
C LYS A 398 25.06 -33.64 6.24
N GLU A 399 24.38 -34.69 6.69
CA GLU A 399 25.07 -35.96 7.04
C GLU A 399 24.56 -37.26 6.40
N GLU A 400 23.72 -37.23 5.37
CA GLU A 400 23.30 -38.48 4.68
C GLU A 400 23.61 -38.59 3.18
N VAL A 401 24.51 -37.76 2.64
CA VAL A 401 24.93 -37.89 1.22
C VAL A 401 26.45 -37.93 1.05
N ALA A 402 27.15 -38.53 2.01
CA ALA A 402 28.59 -38.81 1.93
C ALA A 402 28.84 -40.32 2.10
N GLY A 403 28.35 -41.13 1.16
CA GLY A 403 28.48 -42.59 1.28
C GLY A 403 28.01 -43.40 0.09
N ALA A 404 28.24 -42.97 -1.14
CA ALA A 404 28.08 -43.83 -2.31
C ALA A 404 28.81 -43.27 -3.55
N PHE A 405 30.11 -43.04 -3.47
CA PHE A 405 30.95 -42.95 -4.66
C PHE A 405 31.89 -44.15 -4.65
N CYS A 406 31.58 -45.14 -5.49
CA CYS A 406 32.51 -46.18 -5.91
C CYS A 406 32.49 -46.24 -7.43
N GLU A 407 33.68 -46.09 -8.02
CA GLU A 407 33.95 -46.07 -9.46
C GLU A 407 33.80 -47.46 -10.08
N THR A 408 33.39 -47.54 -11.35
CA THR A 408 34.08 -48.31 -12.43
C THR A 408 33.36 -48.16 -13.79
N PRO A 409 34.05 -48.41 -14.93
CA PRO A 409 33.82 -47.68 -16.19
C PRO A 409 33.19 -48.49 -17.35
N ALA A 410 32.75 -47.76 -18.39
CA ALA A 410 32.85 -48.05 -19.84
C ALA A 410 31.55 -47.97 -20.68
N GLU A 411 31.53 -46.95 -21.54
CA GLU A 411 31.07 -46.90 -22.96
C GLU A 411 29.59 -47.13 -23.39
N PRO A 412 29.17 -46.57 -24.55
CA PRO A 412 28.00 -45.69 -24.60
C PRO A 412 26.74 -46.39 -25.12
N ALA A 413 25.63 -46.17 -24.42
CA ALA A 413 24.30 -46.48 -24.93
C ALA A 413 23.55 -45.18 -25.25
N LYS A 414 23.24 -44.98 -26.54
CA LYS A 414 22.28 -43.98 -27.01
C LYS A 414 20.96 -44.15 -26.26
N THR A 415 20.41 -43.12 -25.62
CA THR A 415 18.96 -42.82 -25.70
C THR A 415 18.53 -41.52 -25.02
N LYS A 416 17.75 -40.74 -25.80
CA LYS A 416 16.64 -39.84 -25.46
C LYS A 416 16.90 -38.64 -24.53
N SER A 417 16.86 -37.47 -25.16
CA SER A 417 16.74 -36.15 -24.55
C SER A 417 15.64 -36.09 -23.47
N ALA A 418 16.02 -35.70 -22.26
CA ALA A 418 15.08 -35.28 -21.23
C ALA A 418 14.49 -33.91 -21.60
N LYS A 419 13.27 -33.89 -22.14
CA LYS A 419 12.46 -32.67 -22.22
C LYS A 419 11.90 -32.37 -20.82
N PRO A 420 11.81 -31.09 -20.40
CA PRO A 420 11.13 -30.71 -19.15
C PRO A 420 9.64 -31.05 -19.26
N TYR A 421 9.08 -31.64 -18.22
CA TYR A 421 7.67 -32.06 -18.13
C TYR A 421 6.73 -30.94 -18.61
N ARG A 422 6.05 -31.16 -19.75
CA ARG A 422 4.89 -30.36 -20.16
C ARG A 422 3.65 -30.97 -19.48
N LEU A 423 2.94 -30.19 -18.66
CA LEU A 423 1.69 -30.62 -17.99
C LEU A 423 0.54 -30.93 -18.96
N ALA A 424 0.67 -30.58 -20.24
CA ALA A 424 -0.10 -31.14 -21.33
C ALA A 424 0.75 -31.07 -22.62
N ALA A 425 0.99 -32.21 -23.26
CA ALA A 425 1.56 -32.30 -24.59
C ALA A 425 0.71 -33.26 -25.42
N ARG A 426 0.46 -32.93 -26.68
CA ARG A 426 -0.21 -33.83 -27.64
C ARG A 426 0.71 -34.97 -28.10
N GLU A 427 1.89 -35.09 -27.50
CA GLU A 427 2.96 -36.01 -27.85
C GLU A 427 2.87 -37.29 -26.99
N SER A 428 1.75 -38.02 -27.04
CA SER A 428 1.65 -39.38 -26.46
C SER A 428 0.36 -40.08 -26.89
N GLY A 429 0.49 -41.07 -27.79
CA GLY A 429 -0.52 -42.09 -28.13
C GLY A 429 -1.28 -41.85 -29.45
N ASP A 430 -1.30 -42.85 -30.34
CA ASP A 430 -2.15 -42.90 -31.55
C ASP A 430 -3.64 -43.15 -31.22
N GLU A 431 -3.97 -43.36 -29.94
CA GLU A 431 -5.33 -43.64 -29.48
C GLU A 431 -6.00 -42.40 -28.93
N LYS A 432 -7.19 -42.07 -29.46
CA LYS A 432 -8.02 -40.97 -28.94
C LYS A 432 -8.50 -41.32 -27.53
N THR A 433 -8.31 -40.42 -26.57
CA THR A 433 -8.90 -40.57 -25.24
C THR A 433 -10.39 -40.25 -25.31
N GLU A 434 -11.22 -41.28 -25.17
CA GLU A 434 -12.67 -41.14 -25.07
C GLU A 434 -13.13 -41.20 -23.61
N ILE A 435 -13.91 -40.21 -23.19
CA ILE A 435 -14.44 -40.09 -21.83
C ILE A 435 -15.96 -40.03 -21.89
N LYS A 436 -16.65 -40.99 -21.27
CA LYS A 436 -18.12 -41.00 -21.18
C LYS A 436 -18.59 -40.27 -19.91
N VAL A 437 -19.43 -39.25 -20.06
CA VAL A 437 -20.07 -38.50 -18.98
C VAL A 437 -21.58 -38.57 -19.15
N GLY A 438 -22.24 -39.44 -18.37
CA GLY A 438 -23.66 -39.74 -18.58
C GLY A 438 -23.90 -40.35 -19.97
N ASP A 439 -24.75 -39.70 -20.77
CA ASP A 439 -25.06 -40.12 -22.15
C ASP A 439 -24.16 -39.46 -23.20
N VAL A 440 -23.22 -38.59 -22.79
CA VAL A 440 -22.31 -37.86 -23.68
C VAL A 440 -20.94 -38.52 -23.71
N VAL A 441 -20.35 -38.69 -24.90
CA VAL A 441 -18.98 -39.16 -25.09
C VAL A 441 -18.11 -37.98 -25.54
N LEU A 442 -16.98 -37.76 -24.88
CA LEU A 442 -16.00 -36.71 -25.19
C LEU A 442 -14.76 -37.36 -25.80
N GLY A 443 -14.27 -36.84 -26.92
CA GLY A 443 -13.02 -37.31 -27.55
C GLY A 443 -13.21 -38.32 -28.70
N ASP A 444 -14.44 -38.74 -28.98
CA ASP A 444 -14.82 -39.59 -30.13
C ASP A 444 -14.76 -38.84 -31.48
N GLY A 445 -14.58 -37.54 -31.45
CA GLY A 445 -14.56 -36.65 -32.62
C GLY A 445 -15.88 -35.91 -32.84
N SER A 446 -16.88 -36.12 -31.99
CA SER A 446 -18.09 -35.29 -31.95
C SER A 446 -17.78 -33.88 -31.43
N PHE A 447 -18.56 -32.90 -31.89
CA PHE A 447 -18.50 -31.52 -31.37
C PHE A 447 -19.49 -31.37 -30.23
N THR A 448 -18.98 -31.20 -29.01
CA THR A 448 -19.78 -31.13 -27.78
C THR A 448 -19.70 -29.73 -27.19
N VAL A 449 -20.87 -29.12 -26.95
CA VAL A 449 -20.99 -27.82 -26.28
C VAL A 449 -21.30 -28.03 -24.80
N ILE A 450 -20.43 -27.49 -23.95
CA ILE A 450 -20.57 -27.45 -22.49
C ILE A 450 -20.62 -25.97 -22.07
N ALA A 451 -21.71 -25.54 -21.46
CA ALA A 451 -21.91 -24.14 -21.09
C ALA A 451 -22.61 -24.02 -19.73
N GLY A 452 -22.56 -22.85 -19.11
CA GLY A 452 -23.21 -22.58 -17.83
C GLY A 452 -22.51 -21.48 -17.03
N PRO A 453 -23.07 -21.09 -15.87
CA PRO A 453 -22.61 -19.92 -15.13
C PRO A 453 -21.25 -20.15 -14.46
N CYS A 454 -20.50 -19.05 -14.28
CA CYS A 454 -19.18 -19.10 -13.66
C CYS A 454 -19.20 -19.50 -12.17
N ALA A 455 -20.34 -19.32 -11.49
CA ALA A 455 -20.55 -19.68 -10.09
C ALA A 455 -21.96 -20.25 -9.89
N VAL A 456 -22.11 -21.16 -8.94
CA VAL A 456 -23.38 -21.72 -8.48
C VAL A 456 -23.82 -20.92 -7.24
N GLU A 457 -24.84 -20.05 -7.35
CA GLU A 457 -25.28 -19.24 -6.20
C GLU A 457 -26.56 -19.79 -5.55
N SER A 458 -27.47 -20.36 -6.35
CA SER A 458 -28.70 -21.01 -5.84
C SER A 458 -29.13 -22.20 -6.68
N ARG A 459 -29.97 -23.07 -6.10
CA ARG A 459 -30.56 -24.21 -6.81
C ARG A 459 -31.42 -23.77 -7.99
N GLU A 460 -32.20 -22.70 -7.82
CA GLU A 460 -33.09 -22.18 -8.85
C GLU A 460 -32.30 -21.67 -10.07
N GLN A 461 -31.27 -20.85 -9.82
CA GLN A 461 -30.40 -20.29 -10.87
C GLN A 461 -29.67 -21.39 -11.68
N ILE A 462 -29.24 -22.46 -11.01
CA ILE A 462 -28.59 -23.59 -11.69
C ILE A 462 -29.57 -24.40 -12.53
N MET A 463 -30.78 -24.63 -12.03
CA MET A 463 -31.81 -25.34 -12.80
C MET A 463 -32.28 -24.52 -14.01
N GLU A 464 -32.35 -23.20 -13.90
CA GLU A 464 -32.67 -22.31 -15.01
C GLU A 464 -31.53 -22.29 -16.05
N SER A 465 -30.28 -22.17 -15.60
CA SER A 465 -29.10 -22.23 -16.47
C SER A 465 -29.01 -23.57 -17.21
N ALA A 466 -29.32 -24.68 -16.54
CA ALA A 466 -29.37 -26.01 -17.15
C ALA A 466 -30.38 -26.09 -18.30
N LYS A 467 -31.58 -25.52 -18.10
CA LYS A 467 -32.62 -25.47 -19.13
C LYS A 467 -32.16 -24.63 -20.32
N LEU A 468 -31.63 -23.43 -20.07
CA LEU A 468 -31.14 -22.54 -21.12
C LEU A 468 -30.02 -23.18 -21.95
N VAL A 469 -29.05 -23.82 -21.28
CA VAL A 469 -27.95 -24.50 -21.95
C VAL A 469 -28.47 -25.62 -22.85
N ARG A 470 -29.41 -26.43 -22.36
CA ARG A 470 -30.04 -27.48 -23.15
C ARG A 470 -30.81 -26.92 -24.35
N ASP A 471 -31.62 -25.87 -24.13
CA ASP A 471 -32.46 -25.27 -25.17
C ASP A 471 -31.62 -24.60 -26.28
N LEU A 472 -30.38 -24.17 -25.95
CA LEU A 472 -29.39 -23.65 -26.90
C LEU A 472 -28.48 -24.73 -27.51
N GLY A 473 -28.78 -26.02 -27.30
CA GLY A 473 -28.04 -27.15 -27.89
C GLY A 473 -26.78 -27.57 -27.13
N GLY A 474 -26.57 -27.06 -25.92
CA GLY A 474 -25.55 -27.56 -24.99
C GLY A 474 -25.98 -28.89 -24.39
N VAL A 475 -25.06 -29.84 -24.31
CA VAL A 475 -25.34 -31.21 -23.84
C VAL A 475 -24.89 -31.44 -22.39
N MET A 476 -24.14 -30.49 -21.83
CA MET A 476 -23.69 -30.54 -20.43
C MET A 476 -23.68 -29.13 -19.81
N LEU A 477 -24.09 -29.05 -18.54
CA LEU A 477 -23.99 -27.83 -17.74
C LEU A 477 -22.62 -27.76 -17.05
N ARG A 478 -21.93 -26.63 -17.20
CA ARG A 478 -20.78 -26.25 -16.37
C ARG A 478 -21.24 -25.32 -15.26
N GLY A 479 -20.96 -25.67 -14.00
CA GLY A 479 -21.20 -24.79 -12.86
C GLY A 479 -20.11 -24.97 -11.80
N GLY A 480 -19.45 -23.88 -11.40
CA GLY A 480 -18.47 -23.91 -10.31
C GLY A 480 -19.18 -24.03 -8.96
N VAL A 481 -19.18 -25.23 -8.38
CA VAL A 481 -19.81 -25.52 -7.07
C VAL A 481 -19.02 -24.90 -5.90
N PHE A 482 -17.73 -24.64 -6.12
CA PHE A 482 -16.86 -24.02 -5.14
C PHE A 482 -15.80 -23.21 -5.89
N LYS A 483 -15.88 -21.88 -5.77
CA LYS A 483 -14.82 -20.98 -6.20
C LYS A 483 -14.44 -20.15 -4.97
N PRO A 484 -13.50 -20.60 -4.11
CA PRO A 484 -12.88 -19.64 -3.23
C PRO A 484 -12.31 -18.60 -4.19
N ARG A 485 -12.66 -17.32 -4.02
CA ARG A 485 -11.88 -16.26 -4.66
C ARG A 485 -10.55 -16.18 -3.93
N THR A 486 -9.76 -17.23 -4.04
CA THR A 486 -8.33 -17.13 -4.05
C THR A 486 -8.00 -16.22 -5.22
N SER A 487 -7.47 -15.05 -4.87
CA SER A 487 -6.92 -14.04 -5.75
C SER A 487 -6.28 -14.65 -7.02
N PRO A 488 -6.26 -13.96 -8.18
CA PRO A 488 -5.45 -14.40 -9.33
C PRO A 488 -3.94 -14.55 -9.02
N TYR A 489 -3.52 -14.24 -7.80
CA TYR A 489 -2.16 -14.34 -7.26
C TYR A 489 -1.92 -15.44 -6.23
N SER A 490 -2.90 -16.27 -5.89
CA SER A 490 -2.66 -17.44 -5.04
C SER A 490 -2.48 -18.68 -5.91
N PHE A 491 -1.22 -19.10 -6.03
CA PHE A 491 -0.83 -20.42 -6.55
C PHE A 491 -0.92 -21.45 -5.43
#